data_AF-A0A136HV75-F1
#
_entry.id   AF-A0A136HV75-F1
#
_cell.length_a   1.000
_cell.length_b   1.000
_cell.length_c   1.000
_cell.angle_alpha   90.00
_cell.angle_beta   90.00
_cell.angle_gamma   90.00
#
_symmetry.space_group_name_H-M   'P 1'
#
loop_
_entity.id
_entity.type
_entity.pdbx_description
1 polymer ?
#
loop_
_entity_poly.entity_id
_entity_poly.type
_entity_poly.pdbx_seq_one_letter_code
_entity_poly.pdbx_strand_id
1 'polypeptide(L)'
;MLNVKQVKETGMPIPGYEKLYEVSSLGRVSNYRKIMKTYSINSGYQAVKLSKNGTKKSFLVHRLIALAFVPNPLNKPVVNHIDGNKLNNAASNLEWVTTLENITHAKETGLTTYNEPSKGLKLGTKSKYRNVTWDKSKNKWQATVRHNKKNHFPKRFDSEDEAARHVNWILDQLNLNDRPRNIV
;
A
#
# COMPACT_ATOMS: atom_id res chain seq x y z
N MET A 1 -34.67 -28.03 0.74
CA MET A 1 -34.22 -26.89 -0.11
C MET A 1 -34.22 -25.65 0.77
N LEU A 2 -33.05 -25.06 1.03
CA LEU A 2 -32.93 -23.87 1.88
C LEU A 2 -33.50 -22.66 1.12
N ASN A 3 -34.51 -22.03 1.71
CA ASN A 3 -35.18 -20.86 1.17
C ASN A 3 -34.26 -19.64 1.31
N VAL A 4 -33.49 -19.33 0.26
CA VAL A 4 -32.64 -18.14 0.23
C VAL A 4 -33.57 -16.93 0.16
N LYS A 5 -33.75 -16.25 1.29
CA LYS A 5 -34.44 -14.95 1.33
C LYS A 5 -33.78 -14.03 0.30
N GLN A 6 -34.51 -13.66 -0.75
CA GLN A 6 -34.07 -12.67 -1.72
C GLN A 6 -33.77 -11.36 -0.99
N VAL A 7 -32.50 -10.94 -1.00
CA VAL A 7 -32.10 -9.65 -0.43
C VAL A 7 -32.68 -8.56 -1.32
N LYS A 8 -33.68 -7.83 -0.82
CA LYS A 8 -34.31 -6.72 -1.54
C LYS A 8 -33.34 -5.55 -1.62
N GLU A 9 -32.96 -5.14 -2.84
CA GLU A 9 -32.11 -3.98 -3.07
C GLU A 9 -32.84 -2.69 -2.70
N THR A 10 -32.27 -1.91 -1.79
CA THR A 10 -32.73 -0.56 -1.44
C THR A 10 -31.79 0.51 -1.99
N GLY A 11 -32.34 1.65 -2.43
CA GLY A 11 -31.61 2.85 -2.87
C GLY A 11 -31.69 3.98 -1.85
N MET A 12 -30.63 4.78 -1.74
CA MET A 12 -30.54 5.96 -0.88
C MET A 12 -29.89 7.13 -1.63
N PRO A 13 -30.37 8.37 -1.44
CA PRO A 13 -29.75 9.54 -2.06
C PRO A 13 -28.32 9.75 -1.56
N ILE A 14 -27.44 10.22 -2.45
CA ILE A 14 -26.06 10.56 -2.05
C ILE A 14 -26.05 11.92 -1.34
N PRO A 15 -25.53 12.03 -0.11
CA PRO A 15 -25.43 13.31 0.59
C PRO A 15 -24.67 14.38 -0.22
N GLY A 16 -25.26 15.56 -0.35
CA GLY A 16 -24.77 16.66 -1.18
C GLY A 16 -25.05 16.51 -2.68
N TYR A 17 -25.69 15.42 -3.11
CA TYR A 17 -26.09 15.12 -4.49
C TYR A 17 -27.55 14.64 -4.57
N GLU A 18 -28.35 15.02 -3.58
CA GLU A 18 -29.76 14.66 -3.46
C GLU A 18 -30.52 14.99 -4.75
N LYS A 19 -31.48 14.14 -5.11
CA LYS A 19 -32.29 14.22 -6.36
C LYS A 19 -31.51 14.05 -7.67
N LEU A 20 -30.17 14.05 -7.64
CA LEU A 20 -29.34 13.88 -8.83
C LEU A 20 -28.81 12.44 -8.95
N TYR A 21 -28.38 11.88 -7.82
CA TYR A 21 -27.78 10.55 -7.76
C TYR A 21 -28.17 9.80 -6.49
N GLU A 22 -28.13 8.48 -6.58
CA GLU A 22 -28.39 7.55 -5.49
C GLU A 22 -27.37 6.42 -5.49
N VAL A 23 -27.24 5.75 -4.35
CA VAL A 23 -26.49 4.52 -4.18
C VAL A 23 -27.43 3.39 -3.80
N SER A 24 -27.13 2.17 -4.22
CA SER A 24 -27.87 0.99 -3.81
C SER A 24 -27.12 0.15 -2.79
N SER A 25 -27.87 -0.58 -1.97
CA SER A 25 -27.35 -1.57 -1.00
C SER A 25 -26.50 -2.67 -1.65
N LEU A 26 -26.67 -2.93 -2.96
CA LEU A 26 -25.85 -3.89 -3.73
C LEU A 26 -24.59 -3.25 -4.35
N GLY A 27 -24.29 -2.00 -3.99
CA GLY A 27 -23.04 -1.35 -4.33
C GLY A 27 -23.03 -0.62 -5.67
N ARG A 28 -24.20 -0.25 -6.19
CA ARG A 28 -24.33 0.49 -7.44
C ARG A 28 -24.50 1.98 -7.19
N VAL A 29 -24.10 2.78 -8.18
CA VAL A 29 -24.34 4.22 -8.23
C VAL A 29 -25.20 4.51 -9.45
N SER A 30 -26.31 5.22 -9.30
CA SER A 30 -27.22 5.57 -10.39
C SER A 30 -27.59 7.04 -10.36
N ASN A 31 -28.07 7.52 -11.49
CA ASN A 31 -28.91 8.71 -11.55
C ASN A 31 -30.31 8.29 -12.04
N TYR A 32 -31.21 9.27 -12.19
CA TYR A 32 -32.58 9.03 -12.65
C TYR A 32 -32.70 8.37 -14.04
N ARG A 33 -31.63 8.34 -14.85
CA ARG A 33 -31.64 7.74 -16.19
C ARG A 33 -31.03 6.33 -16.21
N LYS A 34 -29.93 6.11 -15.48
CA LYS A 34 -29.12 4.91 -15.61
C LYS A 34 -28.16 4.68 -14.45
N ILE A 35 -27.61 3.48 -14.41
CA ILE A 35 -26.42 3.14 -13.61
C ILE A 35 -25.20 3.88 -14.17
N MET A 36 -24.43 4.47 -13.27
CA MET A 36 -23.21 5.21 -13.57
C MET A 36 -22.05 4.26 -13.84
N LYS A 37 -21.23 4.57 -14.85
CA LYS A 37 -20.00 3.83 -15.13
C LYS A 37 -18.96 4.13 -14.05
N THR A 38 -18.45 3.08 -13.41
CA THR A 38 -17.34 3.15 -12.47
C THR A 38 -16.01 2.81 -13.17
N TYR A 39 -14.90 3.13 -12.53
CA TYR A 39 -13.56 2.79 -12.99
C TYR A 39 -12.65 2.45 -11.80
N SER A 40 -11.70 1.55 -12.01
CA SER A 40 -10.69 1.22 -10.99
C SER A 40 -9.58 2.28 -10.98
N ILE A 41 -9.13 2.65 -9.79
CA ILE A 41 -7.95 3.51 -9.59
C ILE A 41 -6.73 2.66 -9.23
N ASN A 42 -5.53 3.26 -9.25
CA ASN A 42 -4.25 2.56 -9.00
C ASN A 42 -4.20 1.83 -7.66
N SER A 43 -5.00 2.24 -6.66
CA SER A 43 -5.10 1.54 -5.37
C SER A 43 -6.05 0.34 -5.36
N GLY A 44 -6.68 0.03 -6.50
CA GLY A 44 -7.58 -1.11 -6.70
C GLY A 44 -9.06 -0.84 -6.38
N TYR A 45 -9.41 0.32 -5.81
CA TYR A 45 -10.79 0.68 -5.51
C TYR A 45 -11.56 1.15 -6.75
N GLN A 46 -12.89 0.99 -6.74
CA GLN A 46 -13.77 1.61 -7.72
C GLN A 46 -14.10 3.06 -7.36
N ALA A 47 -14.04 3.93 -8.38
CA ALA A 47 -14.43 5.33 -8.31
C ALA A 47 -15.49 5.66 -9.36
N VAL A 48 -16.24 6.74 -9.11
CA VAL A 48 -17.27 7.29 -10.00
C VAL A 48 -17.10 8.81 -10.11
N LYS A 49 -17.40 9.37 -11.29
CA LYS A 49 -17.46 10.83 -11.48
C LYS A 49 -18.92 11.29 -11.41
N LEU A 50 -19.23 12.17 -10.48
CA LEU A 50 -20.55 12.78 -10.32
C LEU A 50 -20.49 14.25 -10.74
N SER A 51 -21.55 14.75 -11.37
CA SER A 51 -21.66 16.11 -11.87
C SER A 51 -22.75 16.87 -11.13
N LYS A 52 -22.43 18.05 -10.59
CA LYS A 52 -23.38 18.99 -9.97
C LYS A 52 -22.97 20.41 -10.34
N ASN A 53 -23.93 21.23 -10.78
CA ASN A 53 -23.73 22.65 -11.13
C ASN A 53 -22.54 22.88 -12.08
N GLY A 54 -22.46 22.12 -13.18
CA GLY A 54 -21.37 22.22 -14.17
C GLY A 54 -20.02 21.65 -13.71
N THR A 55 -19.86 21.30 -12.43
CA THR A 55 -18.61 20.76 -11.89
C THR A 55 -18.67 19.24 -11.75
N LYS A 56 -17.60 18.55 -12.14
CA LYS A 56 -17.44 17.11 -11.96
C LYS A 56 -16.44 16.81 -10.84
N LYS A 57 -16.81 15.92 -9.92
CA LYS A 57 -15.93 15.43 -8.84
C LYS A 57 -15.88 13.90 -8.84
N SER A 58 -14.73 13.35 -8.46
CA SER A 58 -14.53 11.91 -8.32
C SER A 58 -14.78 11.47 -6.88
N PHE A 59 -15.46 10.34 -6.71
CA PHE A 59 -15.78 9.75 -5.42
C PHE A 59 -15.46 8.26 -5.43
N LEU A 60 -15.02 7.74 -4.28
CA LEU A 60 -14.87 6.31 -4.06
C LEU A 60 -16.24 5.68 -3.83
N VAL A 61 -16.55 4.62 -4.58
CA VAL A 61 -17.88 3.99 -4.58
C VAL A 61 -18.21 3.45 -3.19
N HIS A 62 -17.34 2.64 -2.59
CA HIS A 62 -17.55 2.08 -1.25
C HIS A 62 -17.82 3.15 -0.18
N ARG A 63 -17.18 4.34 -0.24
CA ARG A 63 -17.44 5.40 0.74
C ARG A 63 -18.83 6.01 0.59
N LEU A 64 -19.29 6.20 -0.66
CA LEU A 64 -20.65 6.71 -0.90
C LEU A 64 -21.70 5.75 -0.33
N ILE A 65 -21.49 4.44 -0.53
CA ILE A 65 -22.39 3.40 -0.03
C ILE A 65 -22.33 3.31 1.49
N ALA A 66 -21.14 3.31 2.08
CA ALA A 66 -20.97 3.26 3.53
C ALA A 66 -21.61 4.48 4.22
N LEU A 67 -21.49 5.68 3.64
CA LEU A 67 -22.14 6.88 4.17
C LEU A 67 -23.67 6.79 4.15
N ALA A 68 -24.25 6.02 3.23
CA ALA A 68 -25.70 5.90 3.08
C ALA A 68 -26.31 4.73 3.87
N PHE A 69 -25.58 3.62 4.01
CA PHE A 69 -26.14 2.35 4.52
C PHE A 69 -25.46 1.81 5.77
N VAL A 70 -24.26 2.29 6.13
CA VAL A 70 -23.48 1.72 7.23
C VAL A 70 -23.39 2.74 8.38
N PRO A 71 -24.06 2.50 9.52
CA PRO A 71 -23.98 3.36 10.69
C PRO A 71 -22.54 3.57 11.16
N ASN A 72 -22.20 4.78 11.57
CA ASN A 72 -20.88 5.13 12.11
C ASN A 72 -20.99 5.89 13.45
N PRO A 73 -21.57 5.28 14.50
CA PRO A 73 -21.79 5.96 15.78
C PRO A 73 -20.48 6.39 16.47
N LEU A 74 -19.38 5.70 16.17
CA LEU A 74 -18.06 5.97 16.74
C LEU A 74 -17.22 6.93 15.89
N ASN A 75 -17.79 7.48 14.81
CA ASN A 75 -17.12 8.38 13.87
C ASN A 75 -15.75 7.87 13.39
N LYS A 76 -15.67 6.56 13.12
CA LYS A 76 -14.46 5.90 12.62
C LYS A 76 -14.14 6.40 11.19
N PRO A 77 -12.88 6.70 10.87
CA PRO A 77 -12.54 7.46 9.66
C PRO A 77 -12.47 6.62 8.36
N VAL A 78 -12.22 5.31 8.46
CA VAL A 78 -11.90 4.44 7.33
C VAL A 78 -13.06 3.49 7.05
N VAL A 79 -13.32 3.20 5.77
CA VAL A 79 -14.24 2.14 5.37
C VAL A 79 -13.42 0.92 4.97
N ASN A 80 -13.70 -0.23 5.59
CA ASN A 80 -13.08 -1.52 5.27
C ASN A 80 -14.03 -2.39 4.42
N HIS A 81 -13.44 -3.27 3.62
CA HIS A 81 -14.13 -4.35 2.91
C HIS A 81 -13.92 -5.64 3.70
N ILE A 82 -14.98 -6.20 4.27
CA ILE A 82 -14.93 -7.34 5.20
C ILE A 82 -14.32 -8.59 4.53
N ASP A 83 -14.61 -8.80 3.24
CA ASP A 83 -14.06 -9.90 2.44
C ASP A 83 -12.68 -9.62 1.83
N GLY A 84 -12.11 -8.44 2.05
CA GLY A 84 -10.85 -8.01 1.44
C GLY A 84 -10.92 -7.63 -0.04
N ASN A 85 -12.07 -7.84 -0.70
CA ASN A 85 -12.25 -7.56 -2.11
C ASN A 85 -12.74 -6.12 -2.33
N LYS A 86 -11.81 -5.25 -2.73
CA LYS A 86 -12.07 -3.82 -3.02
C LYS A 86 -13.12 -3.55 -4.10
N LEU A 87 -13.53 -4.55 -4.87
CA LEU A 87 -14.55 -4.44 -5.92
C LEU A 87 -15.94 -4.87 -5.42
N ASN A 88 -16.03 -5.59 -4.29
CA ASN A 88 -17.29 -5.97 -3.67
C ASN A 88 -17.83 -4.82 -2.80
N ASN A 89 -18.54 -3.89 -3.43
CA ASN A 89 -19.06 -2.70 -2.76
C ASN A 89 -20.45 -2.90 -2.15
N ALA A 90 -20.94 -4.13 -1.97
CA ALA A 90 -22.22 -4.35 -1.30
C ALA A 90 -22.19 -3.76 0.12
N ALA A 91 -23.25 -3.07 0.54
CA ALA A 91 -23.30 -2.41 1.86
C ALA A 91 -23.05 -3.39 3.01
N SER A 92 -23.51 -4.63 2.88
CA SER A 92 -23.27 -5.72 3.84
C SER A 92 -21.82 -6.18 3.93
N ASN A 93 -20.97 -5.79 2.98
CA ASN A 93 -19.53 -6.09 2.95
C ASN A 93 -18.68 -4.90 3.44
N LEU A 94 -19.29 -3.81 3.89
CA LEU A 94 -18.59 -2.60 4.29
C LEU A 94 -18.79 -2.32 5.77
N GLU A 95 -17.73 -1.85 6.43
CA GLU A 95 -17.76 -1.44 7.83
C GLU A 95 -16.89 -0.20 8.06
N TRP A 96 -17.20 0.59 9.09
CA TRP A 96 -16.35 1.69 9.52
C TRP A 96 -15.34 1.23 10.56
N VAL A 97 -14.05 1.47 10.29
CA VAL A 97 -12.92 1.02 11.11
C VAL A 97 -11.95 2.18 11.39
N THR A 98 -11.17 2.04 12.45
CA THR A 98 -9.96 2.83 12.66
C THR A 98 -8.85 2.33 11.71
N THR A 99 -7.82 3.14 11.51
CA THR A 99 -6.66 2.74 10.72
C THR A 99 -5.98 1.49 11.29
N LEU A 100 -5.90 1.36 12.62
CA LEU A 100 -5.29 0.21 13.28
C LEU A 100 -6.10 -1.08 13.06
N GLU A 101 -7.42 -1.01 13.21
CA GLU A 101 -8.33 -2.13 12.91
C GLU A 101 -8.19 -2.57 11.45
N ASN A 102 -8.18 -1.63 10.50
CA ASN A 102 -8.01 -1.93 9.07
C ASN A 102 -6.68 -2.65 8.77
N ILE A 103 -5.58 -2.18 9.39
CA ILE A 103 -4.27 -2.82 9.26
C ILE A 103 -4.28 -4.22 9.85
N THR A 104 -4.91 -4.39 11.01
CA THR A 104 -5.01 -5.68 11.71
C THR A 104 -5.79 -6.68 10.86
N HIS A 105 -6.96 -6.28 10.37
CA HIS A 105 -7.79 -7.06 9.45
C HIS A 105 -7.00 -7.48 8.20
N ALA A 106 -6.26 -6.56 7.57
CA ALA A 106 -5.44 -6.88 6.41
C ALA A 106 -4.32 -7.90 6.71
N LYS A 107 -3.75 -7.90 7.93
CA LYS A 107 -2.76 -8.90 8.36
C LYS A 107 -3.41 -10.26 8.57
N GLU A 108 -4.52 -10.30 9.30
CA GLU A 108 -5.26 -11.53 9.62
C GLU A 108 -5.79 -12.23 8.37
N THR A 109 -6.19 -11.45 7.36
CA THR A 109 -6.69 -11.97 6.07
C THR A 109 -5.59 -12.23 5.04
N GLY A 110 -4.32 -12.00 5.39
CA GLY A 110 -3.19 -12.19 4.48
C GLY A 110 -3.14 -11.21 3.30
N LEU A 111 -3.91 -10.12 3.34
CA LEU A 111 -3.90 -9.05 2.33
C LEU A 111 -2.66 -8.15 2.46
N THR A 112 -2.00 -8.17 3.61
CA THR A 112 -0.69 -7.53 3.71
C THR A 112 0.33 -8.32 2.91
N THR A 113 0.82 -7.72 1.84
CA THR A 113 2.15 -8.04 1.31
C THR A 113 3.16 -7.53 2.34
N TYR A 114 3.29 -8.19 3.50
CA TYR A 114 4.60 -8.20 4.14
C TYR A 114 5.49 -8.82 3.08
N ASN A 115 6.17 -7.95 2.34
CA ASN A 115 7.27 -8.35 1.51
C ASN A 115 8.11 -9.23 2.45
N GLU A 116 8.30 -10.51 2.09
CA GLU A 116 9.59 -11.16 2.29
C GLU A 116 10.63 -10.05 2.31
N PRO A 117 11.34 -9.80 3.44
CA PRO A 117 12.20 -8.63 3.60
C PRO A 117 12.99 -8.51 2.33
N SER A 118 12.70 -7.47 1.55
CA SER A 118 12.95 -7.49 0.13
C SER A 118 14.42 -7.77 -0.08
N LYS A 119 14.76 -9.00 -0.44
CA LYS A 119 16.15 -9.46 -0.57
C LYS A 119 16.82 -8.51 -1.56
N GLY A 120 17.52 -7.50 -1.05
CA GLY A 120 18.25 -6.52 -1.85
C GLY A 120 17.55 -5.20 -2.23
N LEU A 121 16.33 -4.86 -1.79
CA LEU A 121 15.77 -3.51 -2.04
C LEU A 121 16.03 -2.58 -0.85
N LYS A 122 16.92 -1.62 -1.07
CA LYS A 122 17.48 -0.69 -0.08
C LYS A 122 16.43 0.31 0.45
N LEU A 123 16.17 0.32 1.76
CA LEU A 123 15.27 1.26 2.45
C LEU A 123 15.96 2.57 2.92
N GLY A 124 17.27 2.76 2.69
CA GLY A 124 18.04 3.95 3.12
C GLY A 124 18.88 4.61 2.02
N THR A 125 19.29 5.87 2.21
CA THR A 125 20.17 6.58 1.24
C THR A 125 21.65 6.23 1.42
N LYS A 126 22.06 5.80 2.61
CA LYS A 126 23.42 5.37 2.96
C LYS A 126 23.42 3.90 3.40
N SER A 127 24.56 3.25 3.24
CA SER A 127 24.80 1.92 3.80
C SER A 127 24.79 1.98 5.33
N LYS A 128 24.34 0.93 6.01
CA LYS A 128 24.54 0.79 7.47
C LYS A 128 26.01 0.48 7.83
N TYR A 129 26.78 -0.03 6.87
CA TYR A 129 28.19 -0.40 7.01
C TYR A 129 29.15 0.65 6.44
N ARG A 130 30.31 0.78 7.08
CA ARG A 130 31.41 1.66 6.65
C ARG A 130 32.01 1.14 5.35
N ASN A 131 32.39 2.06 4.46
CA ASN A 131 33.06 1.76 3.19
C ASN A 131 32.25 0.84 2.24
N VAL A 132 30.93 0.82 2.42
CA VAL A 132 29.97 0.11 1.57
C VAL A 132 29.04 1.13 0.93
N THR A 133 28.86 1.05 -0.38
CA THR A 133 27.98 1.95 -1.16
C THR A 133 27.16 1.16 -2.16
N TRP A 134 26.06 1.75 -2.66
CA TRP A 134 25.26 1.13 -3.72
C TRP A 134 25.69 1.67 -5.08
N ASP A 135 26.14 0.79 -5.97
CA ASP A 135 26.43 1.12 -7.36
C ASP A 135 25.16 0.94 -8.20
N LYS A 136 24.46 2.06 -8.45
CA LYS A 136 23.24 2.09 -9.26
C LYS A 136 23.44 1.62 -10.70
N SER A 137 24.64 1.78 -11.27
CA SER A 137 24.89 1.40 -12.67
C SER A 137 24.97 -0.11 -12.85
N LYS A 138 25.30 -0.84 -11.78
CA LYS A 138 25.45 -2.31 -11.79
C LYS A 138 24.41 -3.03 -10.94
N ASN A 139 23.57 -2.29 -10.20
CA ASN A 139 22.63 -2.83 -9.22
C ASN A 139 23.32 -3.79 -8.23
N LYS A 140 24.45 -3.37 -7.65
CA LYS A 140 25.23 -4.16 -6.70
C LYS A 140 25.74 -3.29 -5.55
N TRP A 141 25.96 -3.89 -4.39
CA TRP A 141 26.68 -3.29 -3.28
C TRP A 141 28.18 -3.30 -3.54
N GLN A 142 28.85 -2.18 -3.35
CA GLN A 142 30.28 -2.02 -3.61
C GLN A 142 31.02 -1.80 -2.28
N ALA A 143 32.03 -2.63 -2.04
CA ALA A 143 33.00 -2.45 -0.97
C ALA A 143 34.21 -1.69 -1.52
N THR A 144 34.65 -0.62 -0.86
CA THR A 144 35.84 0.13 -1.28
C THR A 144 36.55 0.77 -0.09
N VAL A 145 37.81 0.41 0.14
CA VAL A 145 38.66 1.07 1.16
C VAL A 145 39.68 1.96 0.47
N ARG A 146 39.68 3.26 0.79
CA ARG A 146 40.70 4.20 0.35
C ARG A 146 41.83 4.28 1.39
N HIS A 147 43.06 4.07 0.93
CA HIS A 147 44.28 4.18 1.74
C HIS A 147 45.43 4.66 0.84
N ASN A 148 46.24 5.61 1.32
CA ASN A 148 47.32 6.24 0.54
C ASN A 148 46.84 6.79 -0.82
N LYS A 149 45.70 7.51 -0.80
CA LYS A 149 45.01 8.09 -1.96
C LYS A 149 44.52 7.10 -3.03
N LYS A 150 44.79 5.79 -2.89
CA LYS A 150 44.36 4.72 -3.79
C LYS A 150 43.22 3.89 -3.19
N ASN A 151 42.37 3.34 -4.05
CA ASN A 151 41.35 2.38 -3.66
C ASN A 151 41.96 0.97 -3.71
N HIS A 152 41.73 0.19 -2.65
CA HIS A 152 42.25 -1.17 -2.55
C HIS A 152 41.12 -2.19 -2.67
N PHE A 153 41.35 -3.20 -3.51
CA PHE A 153 40.48 -4.36 -3.76
C PHE A 153 38.97 -4.05 -3.89
N PRO A 154 38.56 -3.05 -4.69
CA PRO A 154 37.15 -2.73 -4.83
C PRO A 154 36.40 -3.90 -5.50
N LYS A 155 35.32 -4.36 -4.87
CA LYS A 155 34.49 -5.47 -5.37
C LYS A 155 33.00 -5.18 -5.16
N ARG A 156 32.17 -5.81 -6.00
CA ARG A 156 30.71 -5.68 -5.99
C ARG A 156 30.04 -7.00 -5.57
N PHE A 157 28.91 -6.89 -4.88
CA PHE A 157 28.19 -7.97 -4.21
C PHE A 157 26.69 -7.82 -4.37
N ASP A 158 25.97 -8.93 -4.24
CA ASP A 158 24.50 -8.95 -4.23
C ASP A 158 23.93 -8.50 -2.89
N SER A 159 24.67 -8.73 -1.80
CA SER A 159 24.27 -8.38 -0.44
C SER A 159 25.12 -7.24 0.16
N GLU A 160 24.47 -6.39 0.96
CA GLU A 160 25.12 -5.32 1.73
C GLU A 160 26.07 -5.91 2.79
N ASP A 161 25.68 -7.05 3.39
CA ASP A 161 26.44 -7.76 4.43
C ASP A 161 27.70 -8.41 3.85
N GLU A 162 27.63 -8.94 2.62
CA GLU A 162 28.80 -9.49 1.91
C GLU A 162 29.82 -8.39 1.58
N ALA A 163 29.35 -7.24 1.11
CA ALA A 163 30.21 -6.09 0.89
C ALA A 163 30.89 -5.64 2.20
N ALA A 164 30.17 -5.67 3.32
CA ALA A 164 30.71 -5.31 4.62
C ALA A 164 31.76 -6.29 5.15
N ARG A 165 31.56 -7.60 4.97
CA ARG A 165 32.58 -8.63 5.26
C ARG A 165 33.83 -8.42 4.40
N HIS A 166 33.66 -8.08 3.12
CA HIS A 166 34.79 -7.78 2.24
C HIS A 166 35.55 -6.52 2.68
N VAL A 167 34.87 -5.49 3.19
CA VAL A 167 35.55 -4.32 3.79
C VAL A 167 36.43 -4.74 4.96
N ASN A 168 35.93 -5.58 5.88
CA ASN A 168 36.74 -6.06 7.01
C ASN A 168 37.97 -6.82 6.52
N TRP A 169 37.80 -7.72 5.56
CA TRP A 169 38.90 -8.43 4.92
C TRP A 169 39.95 -7.47 4.33
N ILE A 170 39.55 -6.40 3.62
CA ILE A 170 40.49 -5.41 3.09
C ILE A 170 41.27 -4.71 4.22
N LEU A 171 40.61 -4.37 5.33
CA LEU A 171 41.28 -3.73 6.46
C LEU A 171 42.35 -4.64 7.06
N ASP A 172 42.05 -5.93 7.20
CA ASP A 172 42.98 -6.90 7.75
C ASP A 172 44.15 -7.17 6.79
N GLN A 173 43.89 -7.28 5.48
CA GLN A 173 44.95 -7.42 4.46
C GLN A 173 45.92 -6.24 4.40
N LEU A 174 45.44 -5.03 4.70
CA LEU A 174 46.25 -3.81 4.74
C LEU A 174 46.82 -3.52 6.14
N ASN A 175 46.57 -4.40 7.11
CA ASN A 175 46.94 -4.25 8.51
C ASN A 175 46.47 -2.91 9.13
N LEU A 176 45.30 -2.43 8.72
CA LEU A 176 44.69 -1.16 9.16
C LEU A 176 43.90 -1.36 10.46
N ASN A 177 44.64 -1.69 11.52
CA ASN A 177 44.06 -2.08 12.80
C ASN A 177 43.42 -0.93 13.58
N ASP A 178 43.77 0.31 13.25
CA ASP A 178 43.18 1.55 13.77
C ASP A 178 41.73 1.80 13.29
N ARG A 179 41.29 1.10 12.25
CA ARG A 179 39.95 1.29 11.67
C ARG A 179 38.96 0.28 12.25
N PRO A 180 37.76 0.71 12.67
CA PRO A 180 36.76 -0.20 13.23
C PRO A 180 36.17 -1.11 12.15
N ARG A 181 35.89 -2.35 12.55
CA ARG A 181 35.30 -3.38 11.70
C ARG A 181 33.79 -3.23 11.69
N ASN A 182 33.17 -3.54 10.55
CA ASN A 182 31.73 -3.67 10.44
C ASN A 182 31.28 -4.90 11.25
N ILE A 183 30.26 -4.75 12.08
CA ILE A 183 29.60 -5.86 12.79
C ILE A 183 28.51 -6.38 11.87
N VAL A 184 28.74 -7.53 11.25
CA VAL A 184 27.87 -8.10 10.21
C VAL A 184 27.10 -9.28 10.76
#